data_AF-A0A9Q1F069-F1
#
_entry.id   AF-A0A9Q1F069-F1
#
_cell.length_a   1.000
_cell.length_b   1.000
_cell.length_c   1.000
_cell.angle_alpha   90.00
_cell.angle_beta   90.00
_cell.angle_gamma   90.00
#
_symmetry.space_group_name_H-M   'P 1'
#
loop_
_entity.id
_entity.type
_entity.pdbx_description
1 polymer ?
#
loop_
_entity_poly.entity_id
_entity_poly.type
_entity_poly.pdbx_seq_one_letter_code
_entity_poly.pdbx_strand_id
1 'polypeptide(L)'
;MELENIVANTVLLKAREGGGGNRKGKSKKWKQMLQFPHISLCEELRQTIEKDYHSLCEKQPIGCTLFRQFCDTRAELRRCVKFLDAVAEYEVTPDQKRRECGQEVINTYFSPKSEDHVPEIVEDMVNECAQRLEAEGVQGALQGVHQTDP
;
A
#
# COMPACT_ATOMS: atom_id res chain seq x y z
N MET A 1 43.56 19.66 10.35
CA MET A 1 42.77 18.70 11.16
C MET A 1 41.55 19.35 11.83
N GLU A 2 41.68 20.34 12.73
CA GLU A 2 40.48 20.93 13.39
C GLU A 2 39.56 21.71 12.44
N LEU A 3 40.12 22.56 11.56
CA LEU A 3 39.33 23.37 10.63
C LEU A 3 38.58 22.51 9.60
N GLU A 4 39.21 21.45 9.08
CA GLU A 4 38.61 20.51 8.14
C GLU A 4 37.41 19.80 8.74
N ASN A 5 37.50 19.41 10.01
CA ASN A 5 36.39 18.78 10.75
C ASN A 5 35.22 19.76 10.93
N ILE A 6 35.49 21.02 11.28
CA ILE A 6 34.46 22.06 11.43
C ILE A 6 33.75 22.31 10.08
N VAL A 7 34.51 22.39 8.98
CA VAL A 7 33.95 22.59 7.63
C VAL A 7 33.09 21.39 7.23
N ALA A 8 33.58 20.17 7.39
CA ALA A 8 32.82 18.95 7.07
C ALA A 8 31.52 18.84 7.86
N ASN A 9 31.57 19.11 9.18
CA ASN A 9 30.38 19.10 10.04
C ASN A 9 29.36 20.15 9.62
N THR A 10 29.81 21.35 9.27
CA THR A 10 28.92 22.43 8.81
C THR A 10 28.25 22.09 7.48
N VAL A 11 29.00 21.52 6.53
CA VAL A 11 28.46 21.05 5.25
C VAL A 11 27.43 19.95 5.45
N LEU A 12 27.70 19.00 6.35
CA LEU A 12 26.77 17.93 6.68
C LEU A 12 25.46 18.47 7.29
N LEU A 13 25.54 19.40 8.24
CA LEU A 13 24.36 20.04 8.83
C LEU A 13 23.53 20.74 7.76
N LYS A 14 24.16 21.47 6.84
CA LYS A 14 23.47 22.12 5.72
C LYS A 14 22.80 21.12 4.76
N ALA A 15 23.39 19.95 4.54
CA ALA A 15 22.76 18.89 3.78
C ALA A 15 21.54 18.29 4.50
N ARG A 16 21.63 18.08 5.83
CA ARG A 16 20.53 17.57 6.66
C ARG A 16 19.36 18.53 6.77
N GLU A 17 19.61 19.84 6.81
CA GLU A 17 18.58 20.89 6.77
C GLU A 17 17.82 20.95 5.42
N GLY A 18 18.19 20.11 4.45
CA GLY A 18 17.51 19.98 3.17
C GLY A 18 18.26 20.60 1.99
N GLY A 19 19.49 21.10 2.20
CA GLY A 19 20.39 21.53 1.14
C GLY A 19 19.82 22.64 0.25
N GLY A 20 20.09 23.90 0.60
CA GLY A 20 20.00 25.07 -0.27
C GLY A 20 18.84 25.10 -1.29
N GLY A 21 17.60 25.30 -0.82
CA GLY A 21 16.44 25.63 -1.64
C GLY A 21 15.49 24.46 -1.97
N ASN A 22 14.58 24.68 -2.93
CA ASN A 22 13.41 23.80 -3.17
C ASN A 22 13.75 22.40 -3.71
N ARG A 23 15.02 22.09 -3.95
CA ARG A 23 15.45 20.82 -4.57
C ARG A 23 15.68 19.70 -3.56
N LYS A 24 15.65 19.97 -2.25
CA LYS A 24 15.85 18.96 -1.20
C LYS A 24 17.10 18.10 -1.46
N GLY A 25 18.23 18.75 -1.75
CA GLY A 25 19.50 18.09 -2.06
C GLY A 25 19.64 17.46 -3.46
N LYS A 26 18.62 17.49 -4.33
CA LYS A 26 18.71 16.90 -5.69
C LYS A 26 19.62 17.72 -6.61
N SER A 27 20.41 17.01 -7.42
CA SER A 27 21.23 17.61 -8.51
C SER A 27 20.38 18.44 -9.46
N LYS A 28 20.95 19.51 -10.04
CA LYS A 28 20.24 20.32 -11.05
C LYS A 28 19.80 19.50 -12.27
N LYS A 29 20.52 18.41 -12.58
CA LYS A 29 20.28 17.51 -13.73
C LYS A 29 19.59 16.20 -13.37
N TRP A 30 19.01 16.06 -12.16
CA TRP A 30 18.47 14.78 -11.68
C TRP A 30 17.49 14.09 -12.65
N LYS A 31 16.67 14.87 -13.38
CA LYS A 31 15.73 14.34 -14.39
C LYS A 31 16.43 13.70 -15.59
N GLN A 32 17.59 14.24 -16.00
CA GLN A 32 18.40 13.66 -17.06
C GLN A 32 19.09 12.37 -16.58
N MET A 33 19.53 12.36 -15.32
CA MET A 33 20.17 11.18 -14.70
C MET A 33 19.20 10.01 -14.50
N LEU A 34 17.92 10.30 -14.24
CA LEU A 34 16.86 9.32 -14.00
C LEU A 34 15.87 9.23 -15.18
N GLN A 35 16.32 9.54 -16.39
CA GLN A 35 15.48 9.43 -17.57
C GLN A 35 15.18 7.95 -17.84
N PHE A 36 13.91 7.62 -18.09
CA PHE A 36 13.53 6.25 -18.43
C PHE A 36 14.10 5.85 -19.80
N PRO A 37 14.54 4.57 -19.94
CA PRO A 37 14.86 4.02 -21.24
C PRO A 37 13.60 3.88 -22.10
N HIS A 38 13.78 3.78 -23.42
CA HIS A 38 12.68 3.42 -24.32
C HIS A 38 12.21 1.99 -24.04
N ILE A 39 10.91 1.71 -24.19
CA ILE A 39 10.30 0.42 -23.80
C ILE A 39 10.95 -0.80 -24.48
N SER A 40 11.47 -0.64 -25.70
CA SER A 40 12.19 -1.69 -26.43
C SER A 40 13.46 -2.18 -25.72
N LEU A 41 14.06 -1.35 -24.87
CA LEU A 41 15.23 -1.72 -24.08
C LEU A 41 14.87 -2.54 -22.83
N CYS A 42 13.58 -2.64 -22.51
CA CYS A 42 13.09 -3.39 -21.36
C CYS A 42 12.64 -4.82 -21.70
N GLU A 43 12.72 -5.25 -22.96
CA GLU A 43 12.18 -6.55 -23.40
C GLU A 43 12.88 -7.74 -22.75
N GLU A 44 14.21 -7.71 -22.61
CA GLU A 44 14.95 -8.75 -21.89
C GLU A 44 14.53 -8.81 -20.41
N LEU A 45 14.41 -7.65 -19.75
CA LEU A 45 13.94 -7.58 -18.37
C LEU A 45 12.51 -8.14 -18.25
N ARG A 46 11.63 -7.82 -19.19
CA ARG A 46 10.25 -8.32 -19.23
C ARG A 46 10.17 -9.85 -19.35
N GLN A 47 11.13 -10.45 -20.06
CA GLN A 47 11.19 -11.91 -20.23
C GLN A 47 11.80 -12.63 -19.03
N THR A 48 12.77 -11.99 -18.35
CA THR A 48 13.55 -12.59 -17.27
C THR A 48 12.96 -12.36 -15.88
N ILE A 49 12.14 -11.33 -15.71
CA ILE A 49 11.49 -11.03 -14.43
C ILE A 49 10.50 -12.14 -14.05
N GLU A 50 10.60 -12.62 -12.82
CA GLU A 50 9.66 -13.59 -12.26
C GLU A 50 8.29 -12.96 -12.07
N LYS A 51 7.25 -13.65 -12.55
CA LYS A 51 5.85 -13.18 -12.48
C LYS A 51 5.20 -13.59 -11.16
N ASP A 52 5.87 -13.30 -10.06
CA ASP A 52 5.38 -13.54 -8.71
C ASP A 52 4.58 -12.33 -8.21
N TYR A 53 3.31 -12.54 -7.89
CA TYR A 53 2.41 -11.48 -7.42
C TYR A 53 2.90 -10.88 -6.09
N HIS A 54 3.27 -11.73 -5.14
CA HIS A 54 3.69 -11.29 -3.81
C HIS A 54 4.96 -10.41 -3.89
N SER A 55 5.89 -10.76 -4.77
CA SER A 55 7.06 -9.92 -5.07
C SER A 55 6.68 -8.61 -5.76
N LEU A 56 5.98 -8.68 -6.90
CA LEU A 56 5.76 -7.52 -7.78
C LEU A 56 4.72 -6.52 -7.24
N CYS A 57 3.66 -7.01 -6.60
CA CYS A 57 2.49 -6.21 -6.23
C CYS A 57 2.44 -5.89 -4.72
N GLU A 58 3.17 -6.62 -3.87
CA GLU A 58 3.15 -6.38 -2.42
C GLU A 58 4.52 -5.93 -1.87
N LYS A 59 5.58 -6.72 -2.09
CA LYS A 59 6.91 -6.45 -1.51
C LYS A 59 7.62 -5.26 -2.13
N GLN A 60 7.50 -5.07 -3.45
CA GLN A 60 8.18 -4.01 -4.18
C GLN A 60 7.37 -2.70 -4.12
N PRO A 61 7.83 -1.62 -3.45
CA PRO A 61 6.99 -0.42 -3.24
C PRO A 61 6.57 0.28 -4.53
N ILE A 62 7.45 0.34 -5.53
CA ILE A 62 7.13 0.92 -6.85
C ILE A 62 6.14 0.02 -7.60
N GLY A 63 6.34 -1.30 -7.57
CA GLY A 63 5.44 -2.27 -8.21
C GLY A 63 4.05 -2.24 -7.58
N CYS A 64 3.96 -2.25 -6.25
CA CYS A 64 2.73 -2.05 -5.49
C CYS A 64 2.00 -0.75 -5.88
N THR A 65 2.74 0.37 -5.99
CA THR A 65 2.17 1.66 -6.39
C THR A 65 1.61 1.62 -7.81
N LEU A 66 2.36 1.04 -8.77
CA LEU A 66 1.91 0.91 -10.16
C LEU A 66 0.72 -0.05 -10.29
N PHE A 67 0.71 -1.13 -9.51
CA PHE A 67 -0.41 -2.07 -9.45
C PHE A 67 -1.67 -1.39 -8.92
N ARG A 68 -1.58 -0.59 -7.85
CA ARG A 68 -2.70 0.23 -7.36
C ARG A 68 -3.21 1.22 -8.41
N GLN A 69 -2.31 1.91 -9.10
CA GLN A 69 -2.69 2.81 -10.21
C GLN A 69 -3.41 2.06 -11.34
N PHE A 70 -3.02 0.82 -11.63
CA PHE A 70 -3.74 -0.04 -12.56
C PHE A 70 -5.13 -0.42 -12.02
N CYS A 71 -5.23 -0.84 -10.75
CA CYS A 71 -6.51 -1.15 -10.12
C CYS A 71 -7.47 0.05 -10.10
N ASP A 72 -6.96 1.26 -9.94
CA ASP A 72 -7.75 2.48 -10.04
C ASP A 72 -8.40 2.68 -11.42
N THR A 73 -7.93 2.03 -12.48
CA THR A 73 -8.57 2.14 -13.80
C THR A 73 -9.85 1.30 -13.93
N ARG A 74 -10.09 0.36 -13.01
CA ARG A 74 -11.18 -0.62 -13.07
C ARG A 74 -12.01 -0.60 -11.79
N ALA A 75 -13.32 -0.38 -11.89
CA ALA A 75 -14.16 -0.16 -10.72
C ALA A 75 -14.15 -1.36 -9.76
N GLU A 76 -14.18 -2.58 -10.31
CA GLU A 76 -14.13 -3.83 -9.56
C GLU A 76 -12.83 -3.98 -8.76
N LEU A 77 -11.67 -3.74 -9.37
CA LEU A 77 -10.38 -3.85 -8.70
C LEU A 77 -10.19 -2.74 -7.66
N ARG A 78 -10.65 -1.54 -7.97
CA ARG A 78 -10.59 -0.40 -7.06
C ARG A 78 -11.33 -0.67 -5.76
N ARG A 79 -12.49 -1.33 -5.81
CA ARG A 79 -13.23 -1.75 -4.62
C ARG A 79 -12.44 -2.73 -3.77
N CYS A 80 -11.80 -3.73 -4.39
CA CYS A 80 -10.96 -4.69 -3.67
C CYS A 80 -9.77 -4.01 -2.98
N VAL A 81 -9.11 -3.05 -3.64
CA VAL A 81 -8.01 -2.27 -3.03
C VAL A 81 -8.51 -1.41 -1.87
N LYS A 82 -9.64 -0.73 -2.01
CA LYS A 82 -10.26 0.03 -0.91
C LYS A 82 -10.62 -0.86 0.28
N PHE A 83 -11.13 -2.06 0.03
CA PHE A 83 -11.41 -3.04 1.06
C PHE A 83 -10.14 -3.43 1.83
N LEU A 84 -9.07 -3.78 1.12
CA LEU A 84 -7.75 -4.07 1.71
C LEU A 84 -7.22 -2.90 2.55
N ASP A 85 -7.37 -1.66 2.07
CA ASP A 85 -7.02 -0.45 2.82
C ASP A 85 -7.84 -0.31 4.11
N ALA A 86 -9.15 -0.56 4.03
CA ALA A 86 -10.05 -0.47 5.18
C ALA A 86 -9.74 -1.54 6.24
N VAL A 87 -9.35 -2.75 5.84
CA VAL A 87 -8.92 -3.78 6.79
C VAL A 87 -7.56 -3.45 7.41
N ALA A 88 -6.61 -2.94 6.62
CA ALA A 88 -5.32 -2.48 7.17
C ALA A 88 -5.53 -1.37 8.22
N GLU A 89 -6.47 -0.43 7.97
CA GLU A 89 -6.85 0.60 8.94
C GLU A 89 -7.52 -0.01 10.19
N TYR A 90 -8.40 -1.00 10.02
CA TYR A 90 -9.03 -1.72 11.13
C TYR A 90 -8.00 -2.40 12.04
N GLU A 91 -6.96 -3.03 11.47
CA GLU A 91 -5.92 -3.72 12.23
C GLU A 91 -5.12 -2.79 13.15
N VAL A 92 -4.93 -1.53 12.74
CA VAL A 92 -4.24 -0.51 13.53
C VAL A 92 -5.20 0.37 14.35
N THR A 93 -6.51 0.19 14.19
CA THR A 93 -7.52 0.96 14.92
C THR A 93 -7.49 0.62 16.42
N PRO A 94 -7.51 1.62 17.32
CA PRO A 94 -7.56 1.40 18.77
C PRO A 94 -8.78 0.59 19.21
N ASP A 95 -8.64 -0.23 20.25
CA ASP A 95 -9.68 -1.15 20.75
C ASP A 95 -11.05 -0.47 20.94
N GLN A 96 -11.07 0.78 21.41
CA GLN A 96 -12.29 1.53 21.70
C GLN A 96 -13.13 1.81 20.44
N LYS A 97 -12.49 1.90 19.27
CA LYS A 97 -13.13 2.20 17.99
C LYS A 97 -13.15 1.00 17.04
N ARG A 98 -12.44 -0.08 17.38
CA ARG A 98 -12.24 -1.22 16.48
C ARG A 98 -13.56 -1.88 16.10
N ARG A 99 -14.52 -1.99 17.04
CA ARG A 99 -15.86 -2.53 16.74
C ARG A 99 -16.62 -1.69 15.72
N GLU A 100 -16.62 -0.37 15.89
CA GLU A 100 -17.30 0.57 14.98
C GLU A 100 -16.66 0.50 13.57
N CYS A 101 -15.34 0.53 13.51
CA CYS A 101 -14.58 0.38 12.27
C CYS A 101 -14.87 -0.97 11.57
N GLY A 102 -14.89 -2.08 12.31
CA GLY A 102 -15.21 -3.40 11.75
C GLY A 102 -16.63 -3.47 11.19
N GLN A 103 -17.59 -2.84 11.87
CA GLN A 103 -18.97 -2.80 11.39
C GLN A 103 -19.10 -1.97 10.11
N GLU A 104 -18.36 -0.87 10.00
CA GLU A 104 -18.29 -0.05 8.78
C GLU A 104 -17.72 -0.84 7.60
N VAL A 105 -16.65 -1.63 7.82
CA VAL A 105 -16.08 -2.51 6.80
C VAL A 105 -17.11 -3.53 6.32
N ILE A 106 -17.79 -4.23 7.23
CA ILE A 106 -18.83 -5.21 6.88
C ILE A 106 -19.95 -4.55 6.08
N ASN A 107 -20.48 -3.43 6.57
CA ASN A 107 -21.60 -2.74 5.91
C ASN A 107 -21.25 -2.23 4.51
N THR A 108 -20.00 -1.78 4.32
CA THR A 108 -19.54 -1.18 3.06
C THR A 108 -19.18 -2.24 2.03
N TYR A 109 -18.47 -3.30 2.40
CA TYR A 109 -17.89 -4.23 1.42
C TYR A 109 -18.66 -5.55 1.31
N PHE A 110 -19.38 -5.98 2.34
CA PHE A 110 -20.04 -7.31 2.36
C PHE A 110 -21.53 -7.22 1.99
N SER A 111 -22.12 -6.02 2.01
CA SER A 111 -23.53 -5.81 1.68
C SER A 111 -23.75 -5.78 0.16
N PRO A 112 -24.60 -6.66 -0.42
CA PRO A 112 -24.92 -6.63 -1.85
C PRO A 112 -25.62 -5.35 -2.32
N LYS A 113 -26.12 -4.54 -1.39
CA LYS A 113 -26.77 -3.26 -1.65
C LYS A 113 -25.78 -2.09 -1.69
N SER A 114 -24.54 -2.31 -1.28
CA SER A 114 -23.49 -1.29 -1.29
C SER A 114 -22.90 -1.13 -2.68
N GLU A 115 -22.58 0.11 -3.06
CA GLU A 115 -21.83 0.40 -4.29
C GLU A 115 -20.41 -0.16 -4.25
N ASP A 116 -19.83 -0.27 -3.05
CA ASP A 116 -18.47 -0.77 -2.82
C ASP A 116 -18.44 -2.29 -2.50
N HIS A 117 -19.51 -3.04 -2.79
CA HIS A 117 -19.55 -4.49 -2.57
C HIS A 117 -18.44 -5.25 -3.32
N VAL A 118 -17.76 -6.15 -2.59
CA VAL A 118 -16.78 -7.11 -3.11
C VAL A 118 -17.43 -8.50 -3.22
N PRO A 119 -17.86 -8.92 -4.42
CA PRO A 119 -18.59 -10.18 -4.62
C PRO A 119 -17.73 -11.44 -4.42
N GLU A 120 -16.40 -11.30 -4.43
CA GLU A 120 -15.45 -12.40 -4.19
C GLU A 120 -15.46 -12.89 -2.73
N ILE A 121 -16.06 -12.12 -1.82
CA ILE A 121 -16.19 -12.48 -0.41
C ILE A 121 -17.43 -13.35 -0.24
N VAL A 122 -17.21 -14.63 0.07
CA VAL A 122 -18.29 -15.61 0.25
C VAL A 122 -19.08 -15.37 1.54
N GLU A 123 -20.36 -15.72 1.53
CA GLU A 123 -21.30 -15.48 2.65
C GLU A 123 -20.85 -16.13 3.96
N ASP A 124 -20.18 -17.30 3.89
CA ASP A 124 -19.63 -17.96 5.08
C ASP A 124 -18.56 -17.12 5.78
N MET A 125 -17.68 -16.45 5.02
CA MET A 125 -16.67 -15.54 5.56
C MET A 125 -17.30 -14.31 6.21
N VAL A 126 -18.40 -13.80 5.63
CA VAL A 126 -19.17 -12.68 6.17
C VAL A 126 -19.76 -13.05 7.53
N ASN A 127 -20.40 -14.21 7.62
CA ASN A 127 -21.03 -14.70 8.84
C ASN A 127 -20.01 -14.93 9.95
N GLU A 128 -18.85 -15.51 9.61
CA GLU A 128 -17.76 -15.72 10.56
C GLU A 128 -17.18 -14.39 11.07
N CYS A 129 -16.97 -13.41 10.18
CA CYS A 129 -16.51 -12.08 10.56
C CYS A 129 -17.48 -11.37 11.51
N ALA A 130 -18.78 -11.43 11.21
CA ALA A 130 -19.81 -10.82 12.05
C ALA A 130 -19.83 -11.42 13.45
N GLN A 131 -19.78 -12.75 13.57
CA GLN A 131 -19.75 -13.45 14.86
C GLN A 131 -18.48 -13.12 15.67
N ARG A 132 -17.32 -13.07 15.01
CA ARG A 132 -16.05 -12.72 15.67
C ARG A 132 -15.98 -11.26 16.10
N LEU A 133 -16.66 -10.35 15.41
CA LEU A 133 -16.74 -8.94 15.78
C LEU A 133 -17.64 -8.71 17.01
N GLU A 134 -18.66 -9.55 17.20
CA GLU A 134 -19.55 -9.53 18.37
C GLU A 134 -18.87 -10.11 19.63
N ALA A 135 -18.04 -11.14 19.48
CA ALA A 135 -17.23 -11.67 20.57
C ALA A 135 -16.08 -10.69 20.93
N GLU A 136 -15.82 -10.46 22.22
CA GLU A 136 -14.87 -9.45 22.72
C GLU A 136 -13.38 -9.65 22.30
N GLY A 137 -13.07 -10.69 21.51
CA GLY A 137 -11.76 -10.96 20.90
C GLY A 137 -11.64 -10.40 19.48
N VAL A 138 -11.62 -9.07 19.37
CA VAL A 138 -11.73 -8.32 18.09
C VAL A 138 -10.44 -8.40 17.22
N GLN A 139 -9.38 -9.04 17.71
CA GLN A 139 -8.10 -9.13 17.01
C GLN A 139 -8.16 -10.26 15.96
N GLY A 140 -8.13 -9.88 14.68
CA GLY A 140 -8.14 -10.83 13.56
C GLY A 140 -9.52 -11.24 13.04
N ALA A 141 -10.60 -10.55 13.43
CA ALA A 141 -11.94 -10.84 12.90
C ALA A 141 -11.99 -10.81 11.36
N LEU A 142 -11.20 -9.94 10.72
CA LEU A 142 -11.12 -9.76 9.26
C LEU A 142 -9.92 -10.47 8.60
N GLN A 143 -9.06 -11.14 9.37
CA GLN A 143 -7.82 -11.76 8.84
C GLN A 143 -8.09 -12.92 7.88
N GLY A 144 -9.25 -13.58 7.96
CA GLY A 144 -9.62 -14.67 7.05
C GLY A 144 -10.10 -14.22 5.67
N VAL A 145 -10.49 -12.96 5.50
CA VAL A 145 -11.16 -12.49 4.26
C VAL A 145 -10.17 -12.14 3.15
N HIS A 146 -8.90 -11.93 3.50
CA HIS A 146 -7.83 -11.63 2.54
C HIS A 146 -7.03 -12.85 2.08
N GLN A 147 -7.12 -13.98 2.77
CA GLN A 147 -6.56 -15.25 2.33
C GLN A 147 -7.59 -16.01 1.47
N THR A 148 -7.76 -15.58 0.22
CA THR A 148 -8.20 -16.51 -0.83
C THR A 148 -7.00 -16.78 -1.72
N ASP A 149 -6.24 -17.84 -1.38
CA ASP A 149 -5.26 -18.42 -2.29
C ASP A 149 -6.01 -18.98 -3.52
N PRO A 150 -5.47 -18.84 -4.74
CA PRO A 150 -5.97 -19.53 -5.92
C PRO A 150 -5.80 -21.06 -5.85
#